data_AF-A0A8T5MPY1-F1
#
_entry.id   AF-A0A8T5MPY1-F1
#
_cell.length_a   1.000
_cell.length_b   1.000
_cell.length_c   1.000
_cell.angle_alpha   90.00
_cell.angle_beta   90.00
_cell.angle_gamma   90.00
#
_symmetry.space_group_name_H-M   'P 1'
#
loop_
_entity.id
_entity.type
_entity.pdbx_description
1 polymer ?
#
loop_
_entity_poly.entity_id
_entity_poly.type
_entity_poly.pdbx_seq_one_letter_code
_entity_poly.pdbx_strand_id
1 'polypeptide(L)'
;MEGKRSWRCNVCNDIHYGMAGPETCPTCSTKNAYCEVAEKEARNLIGAEGGSNLDAESVRTAWGKFSENNDFVLNPDKEHVDTVLKGVFENENRFGLKLCPCRLRDGKRERDLELICPCNFKTHDTWNEKGMCWCGLFVKRG
;
A
#
# COMPACT_ATOMS: atom_id res chain seq x y z
N MET A 1 16.92 -10.20 6.81
CA MET A 1 16.68 -10.20 5.34
C MET A 1 17.42 -11.33 4.63
N GLU A 2 18.31 -12.05 5.33
CA GLU A 2 19.04 -13.19 4.80
C GLU A 2 18.07 -14.30 4.35
N GLY A 3 18.19 -14.73 3.10
CA GLY A 3 17.45 -15.87 2.55
C GLY A 3 16.27 -15.57 1.62
N LYS A 4 15.77 -14.32 1.53
CA LYS A 4 14.72 -13.98 0.55
C LYS A 4 15.31 -13.85 -0.85
N ARG A 5 14.65 -14.45 -1.84
CA ARG A 5 15.01 -14.43 -3.25
C ARG A 5 13.81 -14.06 -4.13
N SER A 6 14.09 -13.72 -5.39
CA SER A 6 13.06 -13.45 -6.39
C SER A 6 12.77 -14.72 -7.19
N TRP A 7 11.49 -14.96 -7.47
CA TRP A 7 11.01 -16.13 -8.19
C TRP A 7 10.06 -15.68 -9.31
N ARG A 8 10.18 -16.24 -10.51
CA ARG A 8 9.35 -15.92 -11.67
C ARG A 8 8.55 -17.13 -12.13
N CYS A 9 7.25 -16.96 -12.34
CA CYS A 9 6.41 -17.95 -13.02
C CYS A 9 6.83 -18.06 -14.50
N ASN A 10 7.18 -19.25 -14.97
CA ASN A 10 7.59 -19.48 -16.36
C ASN A 10 6.44 -19.40 -17.38
N VAL A 11 5.18 -19.38 -16.93
CA VAL A 11 4.00 -19.27 -17.78
C VAL A 11 3.57 -17.83 -17.99
N CYS A 12 3.42 -17.05 -16.91
CA CYS A 12 2.84 -15.69 -16.98
C CYS A 12 3.76 -14.57 -16.46
N ASN A 13 5.01 -14.89 -16.09
CA ASN A 13 6.00 -13.93 -15.57
C ASN A 13 5.66 -13.27 -14.23
N ASP A 14 4.68 -13.78 -13.47
CA ASP A 14 4.41 -13.32 -12.10
C ASP A 14 5.68 -13.40 -11.23
N ILE A 15 5.96 -12.33 -10.48
CA ILE A 15 7.14 -12.20 -9.63
C ILE A 15 6.76 -12.34 -8.15
N HIS A 16 7.35 -13.34 -7.49
CA HIS A 16 7.24 -13.53 -6.05
C HIS A 16 8.57 -13.23 -5.35
N TYR A 17 8.53 -12.48 -4.25
CA TYR A 17 9.70 -12.22 -3.40
C TYR A 17 9.51 -12.88 -2.04
N GLY A 18 10.31 -13.91 -1.75
CA GLY A 18 10.12 -14.76 -0.57
C GLY A 18 11.22 -15.81 -0.40
N MET A 19 11.05 -16.69 0.57
CA MET A 19 11.98 -17.80 0.82
C MET A 19 11.92 -18.86 -0.29
N ALA A 20 10.76 -19.05 -0.90
CA ALA A 20 10.49 -19.98 -1.99
C ALA A 20 9.37 -19.43 -2.89
N GLY A 21 9.30 -19.88 -4.15
CA GLY A 21 8.15 -19.62 -5.01
C GLY A 21 6.91 -20.40 -4.56
N PRO A 22 5.69 -19.88 -4.76
CA PRO A 22 4.47 -20.60 -4.39
C PRO A 22 4.27 -21.85 -5.25
N GLU A 23 3.66 -22.90 -4.68
CA GLU A 23 3.37 -24.14 -5.40
C GLU A 23 2.41 -23.90 -6.57
N THR A 24 1.43 -23.02 -6.40
CA THR A 24 0.48 -22.63 -7.45
C THR A 24 0.61 -21.14 -7.73
N CYS A 25 0.74 -20.77 -9.01
CA CYS A 25 0.77 -19.37 -9.41
C CYS A 25 -0.56 -18.69 -9.13
N PRO A 26 -0.61 -17.54 -8.41
CA PRO A 26 -1.84 -16.83 -8.13
C PRO A 26 -2.42 -16.12 -9.37
N THR A 27 -1.62 -15.97 -10.44
CA THR A 27 -2.01 -15.25 -11.65
C THR A 27 -2.55 -16.19 -12.73
N CYS A 28 -1.86 -17.30 -13.03
CA CYS A 28 -2.25 -18.24 -14.08
C CYS A 28 -2.66 -19.64 -13.59
N SER A 29 -2.62 -19.88 -12.27
CA SER A 29 -3.00 -21.15 -11.65
C SER A 29 -2.15 -22.38 -12.03
N THR A 30 -1.04 -22.20 -12.75
CA THR A 30 -0.12 -23.30 -13.06
C THR A 30 0.64 -23.72 -11.80
N LYS A 31 0.73 -25.04 -11.59
CA LYS A 31 1.49 -25.63 -10.49
C LYS A 31 2.98 -25.75 -10.82
N ASN A 32 3.84 -25.59 -9.81
CA ASN A 32 5.29 -25.77 -9.87
C ASN A 32 5.97 -24.97 -10.99
N ALA A 33 5.47 -23.76 -11.25
CA ALA A 33 5.89 -22.92 -12.36
C ALA A 33 7.00 -21.90 -12.01
N TYR A 34 7.37 -21.78 -10.74
CA TYR A 34 8.32 -20.76 -10.29
C TYR A 34 9.78 -21.23 -10.38
N CYS A 35 10.60 -20.39 -11.00
CA CYS A 35 12.05 -20.53 -11.03
C CYS A 35 12.70 -19.32 -10.34
N GLU A 36 13.79 -19.53 -9.59
CA GLU A 36 14.56 -18.44 -9.00
C GLU A 36 15.18 -17.57 -10.10
N VAL A 37 15.10 -16.24 -9.93
CA VAL A 37 15.65 -15.25 -10.87
C VAL A 37 16.48 -14.20 -10.13
N ALA A 38 17.37 -13.53 -10.86
CA ALA A 38 18.13 -12.41 -10.31
C ALA A 38 17.20 -11.25 -9.93
N GLU A 39 17.52 -10.53 -8.85
CA GLU A 39 16.73 -9.39 -8.39
C GLU A 39 16.60 -8.29 -9.46
N LYS A 40 17.64 -8.12 -10.30
CA LYS A 40 17.62 -7.18 -11.43
C LYS A 40 16.59 -7.58 -12.50
N GLU A 41 16.49 -8.87 -12.83
CA GLU A 41 15.49 -9.38 -13.77
C GLU A 41 14.07 -9.14 -13.22
N ALA A 42 13.86 -9.49 -11.95
CA ALA A 42 12.58 -9.29 -11.26
C ALA A 42 12.14 -7.81 -11.27
N ARG A 43 13.05 -6.88 -10.96
CA ARG A 43 12.78 -5.43 -10.99
C ARG A 43 12.40 -4.89 -12.38
N ASN A 44 13.02 -5.42 -13.43
CA ASN A 44 12.69 -5.02 -14.80
C ASN A 44 11.30 -5.51 -15.22
N LEU A 45 10.91 -6.71 -14.79
CA LEU A 45 9.61 -7.30 -15.13
C LEU A 45 8.43 -6.63 -14.40
N ILE A 46 8.62 -6.20 -13.16
CA ILE A 46 7.58 -5.46 -12.41
C ILE A 46 7.43 -4.00 -12.86
N GLY A 47 8.24 -3.51 -13.81
CA GLY A 47 8.15 -2.15 -14.32
C GLY A 47 8.40 -1.11 -13.25
N ALA A 48 9.55 -1.16 -12.57
CA ALA A 48 9.92 -0.23 -11.49
C ALA A 48 9.98 1.27 -11.91
N GLU A 49 9.78 1.57 -13.19
CA GLU A 49 9.59 2.92 -13.73
C GLU A 49 8.11 3.11 -14.11
N GLY A 50 7.22 3.21 -13.10
CA GLY A 50 5.78 3.35 -13.32
C GLY A 50 5.14 4.21 -12.25
N GLY A 51 4.59 5.37 -12.66
CA GLY A 51 3.76 6.21 -11.79
C GLY A 51 2.46 5.51 -11.39
N SER A 52 1.77 6.04 -10.38
CA SER A 52 0.51 5.48 -9.89
C SER A 52 -0.56 5.49 -10.99
N ASN A 53 -0.95 4.31 -11.49
CA ASN A 53 -2.09 4.13 -12.40
C ASN A 53 -3.45 4.11 -11.67
N LEU A 54 -3.49 4.50 -10.39
CA LEU A 54 -4.72 4.48 -9.60
C LEU A 54 -5.35 5.87 -9.61
N ASP A 55 -6.59 5.96 -10.08
CA ASP A 55 -7.40 7.16 -9.96
C ASP A 55 -8.01 7.29 -8.53
N ALA A 56 -8.63 8.44 -8.28
CA ALA A 56 -9.23 8.77 -7.00
C ALA A 56 -10.35 7.80 -6.56
N GLU A 57 -11.20 7.37 -7.49
CA GLU A 57 -12.31 6.46 -7.21
C GLU A 57 -11.79 5.06 -6.87
N SER A 58 -10.78 4.59 -7.60
CA SER A 58 -10.11 3.32 -7.35
C SER A 58 -9.50 3.28 -5.94
N VAL A 59 -8.82 4.36 -5.51
CA VAL A 59 -8.24 4.44 -4.16
C VAL A 59 -9.31 4.53 -3.08
N ARG A 60 -10.36 5.35 -3.28
CA ARG A 60 -11.49 5.43 -2.35
C ARG A 60 -12.14 4.06 -2.16
N THR A 61 -12.36 3.34 -3.26
CA THR A 61 -12.92 1.97 -3.22
C THR A 61 -12.00 1.01 -2.48
N ALA A 62 -10.69 1.08 -2.70
CA ALA A 62 -9.72 0.25 -1.99
C ALA A 62 -9.72 0.54 -0.48
N TRP A 63 -9.78 1.80 -0.06
CA TRP A 63 -9.89 2.18 1.36
C TRP A 63 -11.23 1.77 1.98
N GLY A 64 -12.32 1.83 1.22
CA GLY A 64 -13.63 1.29 1.62
C GLY A 64 -13.53 -0.20 1.92
N LYS A 65 -13.04 -0.98 0.95
CA LYS A 65 -12.82 -2.44 1.10
C LYS A 65 -11.90 -2.80 2.25
N PHE A 66 -10.80 -2.05 2.42
CA PHE A 66 -9.89 -2.21 3.56
C PHE A 66 -10.61 -2.06 4.91
N SER A 67 -11.68 -1.28 4.97
CA SER A 67 -12.44 -1.00 6.19
C SER A 67 -13.61 -1.97 6.46
N GLU A 68 -14.04 -2.77 5.47
CA GLU A 68 -15.28 -3.57 5.55
C GLU A 68 -15.34 -4.51 6.76
N ASN A 69 -14.25 -5.20 7.08
CA ASN A 69 -14.16 -6.15 8.18
C ASN A 69 -13.33 -5.64 9.37
N ASN A 70 -13.36 -4.31 9.58
CA ASN A 70 -12.64 -3.65 10.66
C ASN A 70 -13.58 -2.90 11.61
N ASP A 71 -13.06 -2.60 12.81
CA ASP A 71 -13.61 -1.68 13.83
C ASP A 71 -13.51 -0.20 13.42
N PHE A 72 -13.22 0.08 12.16
CA PHE A 72 -13.13 1.41 11.58
C PHE A 72 -13.79 1.45 10.21
N VAL A 73 -14.18 2.64 9.80
CA VAL A 73 -14.76 2.95 8.49
C VAL A 73 -14.05 4.15 7.89
N LEU A 74 -14.19 4.32 6.58
CA LEU A 74 -13.89 5.59 5.92
C LEU A 74 -14.80 6.67 6.50
N ASN A 75 -14.28 7.88 6.67
CA ASN A 75 -15.06 9.01 7.15
C ASN A 75 -16.31 9.23 6.26
N PRO A 76 -17.52 9.37 6.85
CA PRO A 76 -18.74 9.61 6.08
C PRO A 76 -18.75 10.96 5.34
N ASP A 77 -17.93 11.91 5.77
CA ASP A 77 -17.72 13.17 5.07
C ASP A 77 -16.89 12.96 3.80
N LYS A 78 -17.59 12.92 2.66
CA LYS A 78 -17.00 12.69 1.35
C LYS A 78 -16.05 13.82 0.91
N GLU A 79 -16.36 15.07 1.23
CA GLU A 79 -15.50 16.20 0.83
C GLU A 79 -14.18 16.18 1.60
N HIS A 80 -14.25 15.82 2.88
CA HIS A 80 -13.06 15.61 3.71
C HIS A 80 -12.19 14.47 3.17
N VAL A 81 -12.81 13.32 2.86
CA VAL A 81 -12.09 12.18 2.24
C VAL A 81 -11.40 12.59 0.95
N ASP A 82 -12.07 13.34 0.07
CA ASP A 82 -11.50 13.76 -1.21
C ASP A 82 -10.35 14.75 -1.05
N THR A 83 -10.43 15.62 -0.04
CA THR A 83 -9.33 16.53 0.33
C THR A 83 -8.10 15.76 0.79
N VAL A 84 -8.27 14.77 1.67
CA VAL A 84 -7.16 13.92 2.14
C VAL A 84 -6.58 13.11 0.98
N LEU A 85 -7.42 12.53 0.14
CA LEU A 85 -7.02 11.75 -1.03
C LEU A 85 -6.15 12.59 -1.99
N LYS A 86 -6.57 13.82 -2.29
CA LYS A 86 -5.79 14.75 -3.11
C LYS A 86 -4.39 14.98 -2.53
N GLY A 87 -4.29 15.27 -1.23
CA GLY A 87 -2.99 15.46 -0.58
C GLY A 87 -2.12 14.19 -0.57
N VAL A 88 -2.72 13.01 -0.43
CA VAL A 88 -2.00 11.73 -0.56
C VAL A 88 -1.40 11.57 -1.95
N PHE A 89 -2.15 11.89 -3.01
CA PHE A 89 -1.65 11.82 -4.39
C PHE A 89 -0.60 12.88 -4.71
N GLU A 90 -0.72 14.10 -4.17
CA GLU A 90 0.32 15.12 -4.29
C GLU A 90 1.63 14.63 -3.67
N ASN A 91 1.57 13.97 -2.52
CA ASN A 91 2.73 13.33 -1.89
C ASN A 91 3.27 12.14 -2.70
N GLU A 92 2.41 11.31 -3.26
CA GLU A 92 2.81 10.18 -4.11
C GLU A 92 3.52 10.67 -5.37
N ASN A 93 2.98 11.67 -6.06
CA ASN A 93 3.62 12.27 -7.23
C ASN A 93 4.96 12.91 -6.91
N ARG A 94 5.08 13.55 -5.75
CA ARG A 94 6.30 14.28 -5.36
C ARG A 94 7.40 13.37 -4.80
N PHE A 95 7.01 12.31 -4.08
CA PHE A 95 7.94 11.51 -3.26
C PHE A 95 7.92 10.02 -3.58
N GLY A 96 7.06 9.57 -4.50
CA GLY A 96 6.90 8.17 -4.88
C GLY A 96 6.19 7.30 -3.85
N LEU A 97 5.59 7.89 -2.82
CA LEU A 97 4.91 7.19 -1.73
C LEU A 97 3.63 7.93 -1.32
N LYS A 98 2.57 7.19 -1.03
CA LYS A 98 1.29 7.71 -0.52
C LYS A 98 1.39 8.24 0.92
N LEU A 99 2.21 9.25 1.16
CA LEU A 99 2.46 9.76 2.52
C LEU A 99 1.25 10.55 3.04
N CYS A 100 0.99 10.44 4.34
CA CYS A 100 -0.09 11.16 5.03
C CYS A 100 0.10 12.68 4.84
N PRO A 101 -0.88 13.40 4.26
CA PRO A 101 -0.73 14.83 3.97
C PRO A 101 -0.80 15.71 5.22
N CYS A 102 -1.30 15.20 6.34
CA CYS A 102 -1.51 15.97 7.57
C CYS A 102 -0.39 15.81 8.60
N ARG A 103 0.67 15.05 8.28
CA ARG A 103 1.84 14.87 9.17
C ARG A 103 3.08 15.44 8.51
N LEU A 104 3.86 16.21 9.27
CA LEU A 104 5.07 16.85 8.78
C LEU A 104 6.15 15.81 8.50
N ARG A 105 6.79 15.92 7.33
CA ARG A 105 7.98 15.16 6.98
C ARG A 105 9.23 15.90 7.40
N ASP A 106 10.20 15.16 7.90
CA ASP A 106 11.56 15.66 8.14
C ASP A 106 12.60 15.07 7.18
N GLY A 107 12.14 14.32 6.17
CA GLY A 107 12.95 13.80 5.07
C GLY A 107 13.76 12.55 5.39
N LYS A 108 13.68 12.00 6.61
CA LYS A 108 14.31 10.71 6.93
C LYS A 108 13.44 9.56 6.46
N ARG A 109 14.02 8.70 5.63
CA ARG A 109 13.32 7.57 4.98
C ARG A 109 12.59 6.70 5.98
N GLU A 110 13.22 6.36 7.11
CA GLU A 110 12.63 5.46 8.12
C GLU A 110 11.34 6.03 8.70
N ARG A 111 11.30 7.35 8.94
CA ARG A 111 10.11 8.03 9.48
C ARG A 111 9.03 8.22 8.43
N ASP A 112 9.41 8.41 7.17
CA ASP A 112 8.43 8.47 6.07
C ASP A 112 7.65 7.15 5.92
N LEU A 113 8.27 6.01 6.23
CA LEU A 113 7.59 4.71 6.17
C LEU A 113 6.39 4.63 7.14
N GLU A 114 6.47 5.29 8.29
CA GLU A 114 5.36 5.39 9.26
C GLU A 114 4.21 6.26 8.76
N LEU A 115 4.45 7.08 7.73
CA LEU A 115 3.48 8.01 7.17
C LEU A 115 2.77 7.44 5.94
N ILE A 116 3.20 6.30 5.38
CA ILE A 116 2.57 5.70 4.21
C ILE A 116 1.11 5.34 4.53
N CYS A 117 0.17 5.83 3.71
CA CYS A 117 -1.26 5.70 3.88
C CYS A 117 -1.81 4.46 3.15
N PRO A 118 -2.65 3.62 3.81
CA PRO A 118 -3.04 3.67 5.22
C PRO A 118 -1.86 3.36 6.17
N CYS A 119 -1.60 4.23 7.14
CA CYS A 119 -0.56 4.03 8.15
C CYS A 119 -1.07 3.12 9.26
N ASN A 120 -0.21 2.73 10.22
CA ASN A 120 -0.62 2.00 11.41
C ASN A 120 -1.32 2.91 12.44
N PHE A 121 -2.37 3.61 12.01
CA PHE A 121 -3.00 4.70 12.74
C PHE A 121 -3.60 4.28 14.08
N LYS A 122 -3.91 2.99 14.29
CA LYS A 122 -4.42 2.47 15.56
C LYS A 122 -3.43 2.62 16.71
N THR A 123 -2.13 2.74 16.40
CA THR A 123 -1.08 2.98 17.40
C THR A 123 -0.92 4.44 17.79
N HIS A 124 -1.59 5.37 17.08
CA HIS A 124 -1.45 6.80 17.34
C HIS A 124 -2.40 7.25 18.46
N ASP A 125 -1.97 8.24 19.24
CA ASP A 125 -2.78 8.80 20.35
C ASP A 125 -4.14 9.32 19.87
N THR A 126 -4.20 9.96 18.69
CA THR A 126 -5.47 10.42 18.09
C THR A 126 -6.51 9.32 17.94
N TRP A 127 -6.10 8.07 17.70
CA TRP A 127 -7.03 6.95 17.58
C TRP A 127 -7.67 6.61 18.93
N ASN A 128 -6.85 6.60 19.98
CA ASN A 128 -7.28 6.28 21.33
C ASN A 128 -8.14 7.41 21.92
N GLU A 129 -7.73 8.65 21.70
CA GLU A 129 -8.38 9.83 22.27
C GLU A 129 -9.62 10.29 21.50
N LYS A 130 -9.56 10.28 20.16
CA LYS A 130 -10.60 10.90 19.30
C LYS A 130 -11.35 9.88 18.45
N GLY A 131 -10.94 8.61 18.47
CA GLY A 131 -11.56 7.57 17.65
C GLY A 131 -11.35 7.77 16.15
N MET A 132 -10.27 8.43 15.74
CA MET A 132 -9.96 8.64 14.33
C MET A 132 -8.45 8.71 14.08
N CYS A 133 -8.03 8.42 12.85
CA CYS A 133 -6.63 8.63 12.47
C CYS A 133 -6.31 10.14 12.45
N TRP A 134 -5.02 10.49 12.39
CA TRP A 134 -4.57 11.88 12.49
C TRP A 134 -5.23 12.84 11.48
N CYS A 135 -5.43 12.38 10.24
CA CYS A 135 -6.09 13.15 9.19
C CYS A 135 -7.63 12.99 9.18
N GLY A 136 -8.21 12.19 10.08
CA GLY A 136 -9.65 11.91 10.09
C GLY A 136 -10.16 11.11 8.89
N LEU A 137 -9.29 10.46 8.10
CA LEU A 137 -9.68 9.63 6.96
C LEU A 137 -10.41 8.35 7.39
N PHE A 138 -9.91 7.71 8.44
CA PHE A 138 -10.52 6.55 9.08
C PHE A 138 -11.02 6.92 10.47
N VAL A 139 -12.26 6.53 10.77
CA VAL A 139 -12.93 6.77 12.05
C VAL A 139 -13.41 5.45 12.64
N LYS A 140 -13.47 5.33 13.98
CA LYS A 140 -14.01 4.14 14.64
C LYS A 140 -15.43 3.89 14.15
N ARG A 141 -15.74 2.61 13.91
CA ARG A 141 -17.08 2.15 13.60
C ARG A 141 -17.93 2.35 14.85
N GLY A 142 -18.99 3.14 14.72
CA GLY A 142 -20.01 3.31 15.75
C GLY A 142 -20.85 2.06 15.93
#